data_AF-A0A5A7MYF9-F1
#
_entry.id   AF-A0A5A7MYF9-F1
#
_cell.length_a   1.000
_cell.length_b   1.000
_cell.length_c   1.000
_cell.angle_alpha   90.00
_cell.angle_beta   90.00
_cell.angle_gamma   90.00
#
_symmetry.space_group_name_H-M   'P 1'
#
loop_
_entity.id
_entity.type
_entity.pdbx_description
1 polymer ?
#
loop_
_entity_poly.entity_id
_entity_poly.type
_entity_poly.pdbx_seq_one_letter_code
_entity_poly.pdbx_strand_id
1 'polypeptide(L)'
;MKKVNKFVRIIGFLGLLFWFSIGAGEAQEAGEQEQNGQDQEQTNPDAPQTAETTDFVEAYAAGKFDLAARLAQQGIDGGDLPRDRRGRAYLAVGKAHVLANRFDHAREALDQALALLDAPAEAHYERFKLAYMDRDWVTAARDLKALAEQRPDLARPVHLSAVQAIQYGALGMGEDALVFDLLIALRNARYSGAPNDARPDRLYRDLVQMLGERGRLFEAEALIDLIHDVDLMAGMMVDRRFAPLWRVLDTKFGTSASSLTIRELEFINRTRQNNRSSLGMVRQHMKDLRRHGLPQQAAQLGGAVMNSVESGAIGQVGGSDLLWVANELAYALLDMEEVDAAISLLGQLAGLDPKQVPGLVNQQINYAGILMGLGRFESALNAAPLAEMGAVSRYGQFFIRQIAVCSYEALGEHEKALAALGPLQDQPLINPRATQIALLCLDRTDEGADQLVRRLENERTREDALLALLKPDLSFVQEPFFLVLQDRFDALRKNPKVISARDKVGRDLSLSLRPIYWAAF
;
A
#
# COMPACT_ATOMS: atom_id res chain seq x y z
N MET A 1 18.21 -39.09 -35.75
CA MET A 1 17.87 -38.96 -34.31
C MET A 1 18.86 -38.07 -33.53
N LYS A 2 19.02 -36.78 -33.89
CA LYS A 2 19.92 -35.83 -33.18
C LYS A 2 19.39 -34.38 -33.08
N LYS A 3 18.06 -34.17 -33.16
CA LYS A 3 17.44 -32.82 -33.12
C LYS A 3 16.47 -32.56 -31.95
N VAL A 4 16.37 -33.43 -30.95
CA VAL A 4 15.33 -33.31 -29.90
C VAL A 4 15.78 -32.57 -28.61
N ASN A 5 17.05 -32.18 -28.48
CA ASN A 5 17.59 -31.66 -27.21
C ASN A 5 17.72 -30.12 -27.07
N LYS A 6 17.20 -29.33 -28.02
CA LYS A 6 17.33 -27.85 -27.98
C LYS A 6 16.17 -27.13 -27.26
N PHE A 7 15.05 -27.80 -27.02
CA PHE A 7 13.80 -27.20 -26.52
C PHE A 7 13.85 -26.79 -25.04
N VAL A 8 14.77 -27.35 -24.24
CA VAL A 8 14.80 -27.17 -22.77
C VAL A 8 15.74 -26.04 -22.32
N ARG A 9 16.63 -25.53 -23.18
CA ARG A 9 17.67 -24.54 -22.78
C ARG A 9 17.33 -23.06 -23.00
N ILE A 10 16.31 -22.74 -23.79
CA ILE A 10 15.99 -21.34 -24.17
C ILE A 10 14.98 -20.69 -23.21
N ILE A 11 14.20 -21.48 -22.47
CA ILE A 11 13.16 -20.97 -21.56
C ILE A 11 13.76 -20.37 -20.25
N GLY A 12 15.03 -20.63 -19.96
CA GLY A 12 15.68 -20.21 -18.71
C GLY A 12 16.34 -18.82 -18.68
N PHE A 13 16.27 -17.99 -19.73
CA PHE A 13 17.14 -16.81 -19.85
C PHE A 13 16.47 -15.45 -20.13
N LEU A 14 15.14 -15.34 -20.09
CA LEU A 14 14.43 -14.06 -20.27
C LEU A 14 13.59 -13.71 -19.03
N GLY A 15 14.28 -13.44 -17.93
CA GLY A 15 13.75 -12.70 -16.79
C GLY A 15 14.31 -11.28 -16.81
N LEU A 16 13.69 -10.39 -17.58
CA LEU A 16 14.05 -8.98 -17.63
C LEU A 16 12.79 -8.11 -17.72
N LEU A 17 12.39 -7.64 -16.53
CA LEU A 17 11.84 -6.32 -16.20
C LEU A 17 10.90 -5.66 -17.23
N PHE A 18 9.61 -5.99 -17.13
CA PHE A 18 8.54 -5.01 -17.38
C PHE A 18 7.77 -4.85 -16.07
N TRP A 19 8.13 -3.82 -15.30
CA TRP A 19 7.33 -3.32 -14.20
C TRP A 19 6.34 -2.31 -14.76
N PHE A 20 5.06 -2.68 -14.81
CA PHE A 20 4.00 -1.70 -14.93
C PHE A 20 3.82 -1.04 -13.55
N SER A 21 4.20 0.24 -13.43
CA SER A 21 3.69 1.11 -12.37
C SER A 21 2.21 1.38 -12.64
N ILE A 22 1.35 0.42 -12.33
CA ILE A 22 -0.08 0.68 -12.18
C ILE A 22 -0.23 1.30 -10.80
N GLY A 23 -0.32 2.63 -10.77
CA GLY A 23 -0.87 3.33 -9.62
C GLY A 23 -2.25 2.75 -9.35
N ALA A 24 -2.52 2.37 -8.09
CA ALA A 24 -3.87 2.06 -7.65
C ALA A 24 -4.72 3.34 -7.78
N GLY A 25 -5.31 3.54 -8.95
CA GLY A 25 -6.07 4.72 -9.35
C GLY A 25 -7.16 4.30 -10.33
N GLU A 26 -8.31 4.94 -10.18
CA GLU A 26 -9.61 4.68 -10.78
C GLU A 26 -9.60 4.40 -12.29
N ALA A 27 -10.52 3.51 -12.72
CA ALA A 27 -10.76 3.19 -14.11
C ALA A 27 -11.25 4.44 -14.86
N GLN A 28 -10.43 4.94 -15.79
CA GLN A 28 -10.88 5.85 -16.84
C GLN A 28 -11.41 5.03 -18.01
N GLU A 29 -12.65 5.30 -18.41
CA GLU A 29 -13.24 4.83 -19.66
C GLU A 29 -12.42 5.35 -20.85
N ALA A 30 -11.90 4.43 -21.66
CA ALA A 30 -11.17 4.75 -22.87
C ALA A 30 -12.17 5.08 -23.99
N GLY A 31 -12.17 6.34 -24.43
CA GLY A 31 -12.83 6.77 -25.66
C GLY A 31 -12.04 6.30 -26.89
N GLU A 32 -12.75 5.71 -27.84
CA GLU A 32 -12.24 5.30 -29.15
C GLU A 32 -11.73 6.53 -29.93
N GLN A 33 -10.47 6.48 -30.38
CA GLN A 33 -9.96 7.36 -31.43
C GLN A 33 -9.65 6.52 -32.67
N GLU A 34 -10.48 6.71 -33.70
CA GLU A 34 -10.22 6.25 -35.06
C GLU A 34 -8.94 6.91 -35.60
N GLN A 35 -7.93 6.10 -35.93
CA GLN A 35 -6.82 6.52 -36.78
C GLN A 35 -7.08 6.08 -38.22
N ASN A 36 -7.46 7.05 -39.04
CA ASN A 36 -7.41 6.98 -40.50
C ASN A 36 -6.00 7.39 -40.97
N GLY A 37 -5.41 6.59 -41.86
CA GLY A 37 -4.13 6.89 -42.49
C GLY A 37 -3.62 5.73 -43.34
N GLN A 38 -4.20 5.59 -44.54
CA GLN A 38 -3.79 4.64 -45.57
C GLN A 38 -2.50 5.10 -46.24
N ASP A 39 -1.50 4.23 -46.29
CA ASP A 39 -0.52 4.16 -47.39
C ASP A 39 -0.50 2.71 -47.89
N GLN A 40 -1.11 2.50 -49.07
CA GLN A 40 -1.11 1.21 -49.76
C GLN A 40 0.10 1.14 -50.69
N GLU A 41 1.14 0.43 -50.25
CA GLU A 41 2.26 0.03 -51.11
C GLU A 41 1.84 -1.21 -51.92
N GLN A 42 1.65 -1.03 -53.23
CA GLN A 42 1.34 -2.10 -54.17
C GLN A 42 2.52 -3.07 -54.26
N THR A 43 2.33 -4.30 -53.75
CA THR A 43 3.29 -5.39 -53.89
C THR A 43 2.89 -6.34 -55.03
N ASN A 44 3.92 -6.73 -55.78
CA ASN A 44 3.92 -7.53 -57.00
C ASN A 44 3.45 -8.98 -56.71
N PRO A 45 2.41 -9.52 -57.39
CA PRO A 45 1.77 -10.79 -57.02
C PRO A 45 2.51 -12.08 -57.45
N ASP A 46 3.60 -12.00 -58.21
CA ASP A 46 4.19 -13.19 -58.88
C ASP A 46 5.65 -13.52 -58.49
N ALA A 47 6.14 -13.05 -57.34
CA ALA A 47 7.39 -13.58 -56.80
C ALA A 47 7.12 -14.90 -56.04
N PRO A 48 7.78 -16.03 -56.37
CA PRO A 48 7.65 -17.24 -55.58
C PRO A 48 8.22 -16.97 -54.19
N GLN A 49 7.33 -16.71 -53.22
CA GLN A 49 7.67 -16.72 -51.81
C GLN A 49 8.17 -18.12 -51.49
N THR A 50 9.48 -18.28 -51.39
CA THR A 50 10.05 -19.41 -50.67
C THR A 50 9.43 -19.37 -49.29
N ALA A 51 8.50 -20.29 -49.01
CA ALA A 51 7.86 -20.42 -47.72
C ALA A 51 8.96 -20.76 -46.70
N GLU A 52 9.61 -19.73 -46.15
CA GLU A 52 10.46 -19.88 -44.99
C GLU A 52 9.58 -20.51 -43.92
N THR A 53 9.92 -21.73 -43.53
CA THR A 53 9.27 -22.44 -42.43
C THR A 53 9.67 -21.74 -41.14
N THR A 54 9.07 -20.59 -40.86
CA THR A 54 9.26 -19.89 -39.58
C THR A 54 8.70 -20.80 -38.49
N ASP A 55 9.58 -21.28 -37.61
CA ASP A 55 9.15 -22.05 -36.45
C ASP A 55 8.70 -21.13 -35.30
N PHE A 56 8.05 -21.72 -34.28
CA PHE A 56 7.58 -20.99 -33.11
C PHE A 56 8.67 -20.12 -32.47
N VAL A 57 9.91 -20.63 -32.38
CA VAL A 57 11.01 -19.96 -31.67
C VAL A 57 11.45 -18.72 -32.44
N GLU A 58 11.53 -18.81 -33.77
CA GLU A 58 11.85 -17.67 -34.62
C GLU A 58 10.77 -16.59 -34.56
N ALA A 59 9.49 -16.98 -34.61
CA ALA A 59 8.38 -16.03 -34.49
C ALA A 59 8.38 -15.34 -33.11
N TYR A 60 8.59 -16.10 -32.03
CA TYR A 60 8.61 -15.58 -30.67
C TYR A 60 9.81 -14.63 -30.45
N ALA A 61 11.01 -15.02 -30.90
CA ALA A 61 12.22 -14.20 -30.79
C ALA A 61 12.14 -12.91 -31.62
N ALA A 62 11.41 -12.93 -32.75
CA ALA A 62 11.16 -11.77 -33.59
C ALA A 62 10.02 -10.86 -33.06
N GLY A 63 9.46 -11.13 -31.87
CA GLY A 63 8.35 -10.35 -31.31
C GLY A 63 7.01 -10.55 -32.04
N LYS A 64 6.91 -11.54 -32.94
CA LYS A 64 5.69 -11.86 -33.68
C LYS A 64 4.78 -12.77 -32.85
N PHE A 65 4.33 -12.27 -31.70
CA PHE A 65 3.69 -13.09 -30.66
C PHE A 65 2.36 -13.73 -31.11
N ASP A 66 1.52 -13.04 -31.88
CA ASP A 66 0.29 -13.63 -32.46
C ASP A 66 0.62 -14.78 -33.42
N LEU A 67 1.70 -14.67 -34.20
CA LEU A 67 2.16 -15.76 -35.07
C LEU A 67 2.72 -16.92 -34.25
N ALA A 68 3.53 -16.63 -33.23
CA ALA A 68 4.07 -17.64 -32.32
C ALA A 68 2.94 -18.43 -31.63
N ALA A 69 1.92 -17.75 -31.08
CA ALA A 69 0.77 -18.40 -30.48
C ALA A 69 0.05 -19.35 -31.46
N ARG A 70 -0.21 -18.90 -32.69
CA ARG A 70 -0.82 -19.75 -33.74
C ARG A 70 0.04 -20.96 -34.10
N LEU A 71 1.35 -20.79 -34.27
CA LEU A 71 2.27 -21.89 -34.59
C LEU A 71 2.33 -22.93 -33.46
N ALA A 72 2.32 -22.49 -32.20
CA ALA A 72 2.25 -23.39 -31.06
C ALA A 72 0.91 -24.14 -30.99
N GLN A 73 -0.21 -23.44 -31.23
CA GLN A 73 -1.55 -24.06 -31.27
C GLN A 73 -1.67 -25.09 -32.39
N GLN A 74 -1.17 -24.79 -33.59
CA GLN A 74 -1.11 -25.76 -34.70
C GLN A 74 -0.32 -27.02 -34.33
N GLY A 75 0.77 -26.87 -33.57
CA GLY A 75 1.53 -28.01 -33.05
C GLY A 75 0.75 -28.86 -32.04
N ILE A 76 -0.17 -28.25 -31.28
CA ILE A 76 -1.09 -28.96 -30.37
C ILE A 76 -2.17 -29.70 -31.16
N ASP A 77 -2.77 -29.05 -32.16
CA ASP A 77 -3.89 -29.58 -32.92
C ASP A 77 -3.45 -30.67 -33.92
N GLY A 78 -2.23 -30.57 -34.45
CA GLY A 78 -1.70 -31.42 -35.50
C GLY A 78 -1.04 -32.73 -35.05
N GLY A 79 -0.99 -33.03 -33.74
CA GLY A 79 -0.24 -34.21 -33.26
C GLY A 79 -0.72 -34.80 -31.93
N ASP A 80 -0.48 -36.09 -31.77
CA ASP A 80 -0.63 -36.80 -30.49
C ASP A 80 0.57 -36.49 -29.58
N LEU A 81 0.57 -35.28 -29.01
CA LEU A 81 1.59 -34.88 -28.04
C LEU A 81 1.33 -35.58 -26.70
N PRO A 82 2.35 -36.20 -26.08
CA PRO A 82 2.26 -36.66 -24.70
C PRO A 82 1.77 -35.54 -23.78
N ARG A 83 0.94 -35.89 -22.77
CA ARG A 83 0.27 -34.95 -21.85
C ARG A 83 1.16 -33.77 -21.43
N ASP A 84 2.36 -34.05 -20.96
CA ASP A 84 3.32 -33.04 -20.51
C ASP A 84 3.80 -32.10 -21.63
N ARG A 85 4.10 -32.64 -22.83
CA ARG A 85 4.48 -31.80 -23.98
C ARG A 85 3.33 -30.93 -24.44
N ARG A 86 2.11 -31.46 -24.41
CA ARG A 86 0.90 -30.69 -24.72
C ARG A 86 0.70 -29.56 -23.72
N GLY A 87 0.88 -29.83 -22.43
CA GLY A 87 0.83 -28.81 -21.38
C GLY A 87 1.87 -27.69 -21.56
N ARG A 88 3.12 -28.04 -21.90
CA ARG A 88 4.17 -27.04 -22.19
C ARG A 88 3.87 -26.21 -23.44
N ALA A 89 3.24 -26.82 -24.45
CA ALA A 89 2.81 -26.11 -25.65
C ALA A 89 1.71 -25.08 -25.31
N TYR A 90 0.70 -25.46 -24.49
CA TYR A 90 -0.29 -24.51 -24.00
C TYR A 90 0.31 -23.38 -23.17
N LEU A 91 1.32 -23.66 -22.32
CA LEU A 91 2.05 -22.61 -21.61
C LEU A 91 2.74 -21.63 -22.58
N ALA A 92 3.33 -22.14 -23.66
CA ALA A 92 3.95 -21.30 -24.70
C ALA A 92 2.91 -20.44 -25.45
N VAL A 93 1.73 -21.01 -25.77
CA VAL A 93 0.59 -20.28 -26.33
C VAL A 93 0.16 -19.16 -25.37
N GLY A 94 -0.04 -19.48 -24.09
CA GLY A 94 -0.45 -18.52 -23.06
C GLY A 94 0.54 -17.35 -22.95
N LYS A 95 1.84 -17.63 -22.86
CA LYS A 95 2.89 -16.59 -22.81
C LYS A 95 2.91 -15.70 -24.06
N ALA A 96 2.80 -16.30 -25.24
CA ALA A 96 2.72 -15.54 -26.48
C ALA A 96 1.48 -14.63 -26.50
N HIS A 97 0.32 -15.11 -26.04
CA HIS A 97 -0.88 -14.29 -25.93
C HIS A 97 -0.77 -13.16 -24.89
N VAL A 98 -0.11 -13.37 -23.74
CA VAL A 98 0.19 -12.28 -22.79
C VAL A 98 0.98 -11.17 -23.48
N LEU A 99 2.05 -11.53 -24.19
CA LEU A 99 2.90 -10.55 -24.90
C LEU A 99 2.22 -9.90 -26.10
N ALA A 100 1.20 -10.55 -26.67
CA ALA A 100 0.35 -10.02 -27.72
C ALA A 100 -0.86 -9.21 -27.19
N ASN A 101 -0.98 -9.00 -25.87
CA ASN A 101 -2.14 -8.38 -25.22
C ASN A 101 -3.49 -9.09 -25.53
N ARG A 102 -3.47 -10.41 -25.74
CA ARG A 102 -4.65 -11.26 -25.95
C ARG A 102 -5.03 -11.96 -24.65
N PHE A 103 -5.41 -11.20 -23.62
CA PHE A 103 -5.52 -11.70 -22.25
C PHE A 103 -6.55 -12.83 -22.08
N ASP A 104 -7.69 -12.78 -22.76
CA ASP A 104 -8.68 -13.88 -22.69
C ASP A 104 -8.11 -15.21 -23.19
N HIS A 105 -7.48 -15.19 -24.38
CA HIS A 105 -6.86 -16.37 -24.97
C HIS A 105 -5.65 -16.84 -24.13
N ALA A 106 -4.93 -15.91 -23.51
CA ALA A 106 -3.86 -16.25 -22.59
C ALA A 106 -4.40 -17.02 -21.38
N ARG A 107 -5.50 -16.57 -20.76
CA ARG A 107 -6.13 -17.26 -19.62
C ARG A 107 -6.54 -18.68 -19.99
N GLU A 108 -7.25 -18.86 -21.10
CA GLU A 108 -7.68 -20.19 -21.57
C GLU A 108 -6.50 -21.14 -21.76
N ALA A 109 -5.43 -20.69 -22.43
CA ALA A 109 -4.25 -21.50 -22.65
C ALA A 109 -3.50 -21.83 -21.35
N LEU A 110 -3.41 -20.87 -20.42
CA LEU A 110 -2.77 -21.09 -19.10
C LEU A 110 -3.56 -22.09 -18.25
N ASP A 111 -4.89 -22.06 -18.30
CA ASP A 111 -5.75 -23.03 -17.63
C ASP A 111 -5.56 -24.45 -18.19
N GLN A 112 -5.47 -24.58 -19.52
CA GLN A 112 -5.15 -25.86 -20.16
C GLN A 112 -3.75 -26.35 -19.77
N ALA A 113 -2.76 -25.46 -19.69
CA ALA A 113 -1.41 -25.80 -19.23
C ALA A 113 -1.43 -26.34 -17.79
N LEU A 114 -2.15 -25.67 -16.89
CA LEU A 114 -2.30 -26.06 -15.48
C LEU A 114 -3.06 -27.37 -15.28
N ALA A 115 -4.00 -27.71 -16.17
CA ALA A 115 -4.68 -29.01 -16.14
C ALA A 115 -3.76 -30.18 -16.55
N LEU A 116 -2.75 -29.90 -17.39
CA LEU A 116 -1.91 -30.93 -18.01
C LEU A 116 -0.55 -31.10 -17.35
N LEU A 117 -0.01 -30.05 -16.73
CA LEU A 117 1.30 -30.04 -16.08
C LEU A 117 1.15 -30.17 -14.56
N ASP A 118 2.06 -30.91 -13.95
CA ASP A 118 2.15 -30.97 -12.50
C ASP A 118 2.90 -29.73 -11.99
N ALA A 119 2.18 -28.81 -11.34
CA ALA A 119 2.74 -27.63 -10.67
C ALA A 119 3.64 -26.73 -11.58
N PRO A 120 3.14 -26.23 -12.73
CA PRO A 120 3.91 -25.36 -13.61
C PRO A 120 3.96 -23.92 -13.06
N ALA A 121 4.96 -23.61 -12.24
CA ALA A 121 5.11 -22.29 -11.62
C ALA A 121 5.08 -21.13 -12.64
N GLU A 122 5.63 -21.30 -13.84
CA GLU A 122 5.54 -20.28 -14.89
C GLU A 122 4.10 -20.00 -15.35
N ALA A 123 3.23 -21.02 -15.38
CA ALA A 123 1.83 -20.82 -15.73
C ALA A 123 1.09 -20.07 -14.62
N HIS A 124 1.34 -20.43 -13.36
CA HIS A 124 0.82 -19.70 -12.21
C HIS A 124 1.29 -18.24 -12.22
N TYR A 125 2.55 -17.96 -12.57
CA TYR A 125 3.08 -16.59 -12.63
C TYR A 125 2.37 -15.72 -13.65
N GLU A 126 2.15 -16.23 -14.86
CA GLU A 126 1.42 -15.48 -15.89
C GLU A 126 -0.06 -15.31 -15.51
N ARG A 127 -0.73 -16.37 -15.03
CA ARG A 127 -2.15 -16.30 -14.66
C ARG A 127 -2.40 -15.41 -13.45
N PHE A 128 -1.51 -15.43 -12.46
CA PHE A 128 -1.50 -14.51 -11.32
C PHE A 128 -1.55 -13.04 -11.77
N LYS A 129 -0.69 -12.64 -12.72
CA LYS A 129 -0.64 -11.25 -13.21
C LYS A 129 -1.94 -10.84 -13.89
N LEU A 130 -2.48 -11.72 -14.74
CA LEU A 130 -3.76 -11.48 -15.42
C LEU A 130 -4.91 -11.37 -14.42
N ALA A 131 -4.99 -12.30 -13.47
CA ALA A 131 -6.01 -12.30 -12.42
C ALA A 131 -5.93 -11.04 -11.54
N TYR A 132 -4.72 -10.58 -11.20
CA TYR A 132 -4.52 -9.34 -10.47
C TYR A 132 -5.02 -8.11 -11.24
N MET A 133 -4.73 -8.03 -12.55
CA MET A 133 -5.21 -6.94 -13.41
C MET A 133 -6.73 -6.94 -13.54
N ASP A 134 -7.34 -8.11 -13.68
CA ASP A 134 -8.79 -8.31 -13.78
C ASP A 134 -9.51 -8.19 -12.42
N ARG A 135 -8.76 -8.00 -11.32
CA ARG A 135 -9.26 -7.99 -9.94
C ARG A 135 -9.97 -9.30 -9.55
N ASP A 136 -9.62 -10.41 -10.19
CA ASP A 136 -9.98 -11.75 -9.75
C ASP A 136 -9.09 -12.14 -8.57
N TRP A 137 -9.45 -11.61 -7.40
CA TRP A 137 -8.66 -11.76 -6.17
C TRP A 137 -8.50 -13.21 -5.73
N VAL A 138 -9.50 -14.06 -5.99
CA VAL A 138 -9.49 -15.47 -5.59
C VAL A 138 -8.48 -16.24 -6.45
N THR A 139 -8.52 -16.07 -7.77
CA THR A 139 -7.55 -16.70 -8.67
C THR A 139 -6.14 -16.16 -8.42
N ALA A 140 -5.99 -14.84 -8.25
CA ALA A 140 -4.70 -14.22 -7.94
C ALA A 140 -4.11 -14.75 -6.62
N ALA A 141 -4.93 -14.92 -5.57
CA ALA A 141 -4.49 -15.49 -4.29
C ALA A 141 -4.05 -16.96 -4.43
N ARG A 142 -4.81 -17.76 -5.18
CA ARG A 142 -4.50 -19.19 -5.43
C ARG A 142 -3.19 -19.35 -6.19
N ASP A 143 -2.99 -18.55 -7.23
CA ASP A 143 -1.76 -18.61 -8.03
C ASP A 143 -0.55 -18.07 -7.28
N LEU A 144 -0.71 -16.97 -6.53
CA LEU A 144 0.38 -16.45 -5.69
C LEU A 144 0.77 -17.45 -4.58
N LYS A 145 -0.20 -18.14 -3.99
CA LYS A 145 0.07 -19.24 -3.03
C LYS A 145 0.89 -20.34 -3.70
N ALA A 146 0.44 -20.84 -4.85
CA ALA A 146 1.13 -21.89 -5.60
C ALA A 146 2.56 -21.47 -5.99
N LEU A 147 2.76 -20.21 -6.40
CA LEU A 147 4.08 -19.64 -6.67
C LEU A 147 4.96 -19.62 -5.43
N ALA A 148 4.44 -19.17 -4.28
CA ALA A 148 5.20 -19.12 -3.04
C ALA A 148 5.60 -20.52 -2.57
N GLU A 149 4.79 -21.55 -2.82
CA GLU A 149 5.10 -22.95 -2.49
C GLU A 149 6.14 -23.57 -3.45
N GLN A 150 6.03 -23.31 -4.75
CA GLN A 150 6.81 -24.01 -5.78
C GLN A 150 8.07 -23.25 -6.21
N ARG A 151 7.99 -21.92 -6.33
CA ARG A 151 9.05 -21.02 -6.79
C ARG A 151 9.11 -19.76 -5.92
N PRO A 152 9.59 -19.87 -4.66
CA PRO A 152 9.76 -18.73 -3.77
C PRO A 152 10.53 -17.55 -4.38
N ASP A 153 11.47 -17.83 -5.30
CA ASP A 153 12.23 -16.84 -6.04
C ASP A 153 11.38 -15.96 -6.96
N LEU A 154 10.24 -16.45 -7.44
CA LEU A 154 9.28 -15.69 -8.25
C LEU A 154 8.21 -14.99 -7.39
N ALA A 155 7.91 -15.51 -6.20
CA ALA A 155 6.95 -14.89 -5.29
C ALA A 155 7.53 -13.73 -4.47
N ARG A 156 8.79 -13.82 -4.02
CA ARG A 156 9.46 -12.74 -3.25
C ARG A 156 9.45 -11.38 -3.95
N PRO A 157 9.69 -11.29 -5.27
CA PRO A 157 9.70 -10.02 -6.00
C PRO A 157 8.31 -9.42 -6.26
N VAL A 158 7.22 -10.08 -5.85
CA VAL A 158 5.87 -9.52 -6.01
C VAL A 158 5.72 -8.32 -5.07
N HIS A 159 5.27 -7.19 -5.62
CA HIS A 159 5.16 -5.94 -4.87
C HIS A 159 4.20 -6.06 -3.69
N LEU A 160 4.55 -5.50 -2.53
CA LEU A 160 3.76 -5.62 -1.30
C LEU A 160 2.32 -5.11 -1.47
N SER A 161 2.13 -4.00 -2.20
CA SER A 161 0.78 -3.47 -2.45
C SER A 161 -0.11 -4.43 -3.24
N ALA A 162 0.46 -5.21 -4.17
CA ALA A 162 -0.30 -6.20 -4.92
C ALA A 162 -0.71 -7.37 -4.01
N VAL A 163 0.21 -7.84 -3.15
CA VAL A 163 -0.11 -8.88 -2.16
C VAL A 163 -1.20 -8.43 -1.20
N GLN A 164 -1.14 -7.20 -0.70
CA GLN A 164 -2.16 -6.63 0.18
C GLN A 164 -3.52 -6.47 -0.52
N ALA A 165 -3.53 -6.00 -1.78
CA ALA A 165 -4.75 -5.89 -2.56
C ALA A 165 -5.42 -7.27 -2.77
N ILE A 166 -4.63 -8.29 -3.08
CA ILE A 166 -5.11 -9.68 -3.22
C ILE A 166 -5.64 -10.21 -1.89
N GLN A 167 -4.89 -10.01 -0.80
CA GLN A 167 -5.30 -10.42 0.54
C GLN A 167 -6.66 -9.80 0.92
N TYR A 168 -6.79 -8.48 0.85
CA TYR A 168 -8.02 -7.79 1.24
C TYR A 168 -9.18 -8.04 0.27
N GLY A 169 -8.88 -8.16 -1.03
CA GLY A 169 -9.86 -8.50 -2.04
C GLY A 169 -10.47 -9.88 -1.80
N ALA A 170 -9.63 -10.89 -1.56
CA ALA A 170 -10.08 -12.25 -1.26
C ALA A 170 -10.82 -12.34 0.10
N LEU A 171 -10.33 -11.67 1.14
CA LEU A 171 -11.07 -11.56 2.42
C LEU A 171 -12.45 -10.93 2.24
N GLY A 172 -12.56 -9.88 1.41
CA GLY A 172 -13.83 -9.25 1.07
C GLY A 172 -14.82 -10.17 0.36
N MET A 173 -14.35 -11.26 -0.22
CA MET A 173 -15.15 -12.31 -0.87
C MET A 173 -15.42 -13.52 0.04
N GLY A 174 -14.98 -13.49 1.30
CA GLY A 174 -15.16 -14.59 2.28
C GLY A 174 -14.16 -15.74 2.15
N GLU A 175 -13.01 -15.50 1.50
CA GLU A 175 -11.99 -16.51 1.25
C GLU A 175 -10.92 -16.60 2.36
N ASP A 176 -11.36 -16.57 3.63
CA ASP A 176 -10.48 -16.55 4.81
C ASP A 176 -9.48 -17.72 4.87
N ALA A 177 -9.91 -18.92 4.46
CA ALA A 177 -9.06 -20.10 4.44
C ALA A 177 -7.97 -20.00 3.36
N LEU A 178 -8.31 -19.51 2.17
CA LEU A 178 -7.35 -19.31 1.08
C LEU A 178 -6.32 -18.24 1.45
N VAL A 179 -6.77 -17.14 2.06
CA VAL A 179 -5.88 -16.06 2.50
C VAL A 179 -4.95 -16.54 3.59
N PHE A 180 -5.44 -17.31 4.56
CA PHE A 180 -4.61 -17.92 5.59
C PHE A 180 -3.51 -18.79 4.98
N ASP A 181 -3.87 -19.67 4.04
CA ASP A 181 -2.92 -20.53 3.34
C ASP A 181 -1.89 -19.73 2.51
N LEU A 182 -2.33 -18.67 1.82
CA LEU A 182 -1.46 -17.76 1.08
C LEU A 182 -0.42 -17.13 2.00
N LEU A 183 -0.83 -16.59 3.15
CA LEU A 183 0.09 -15.97 4.10
C LEU A 183 1.09 -16.97 4.68
N ILE A 184 0.66 -18.21 4.96
CA ILE A 184 1.56 -19.31 5.34
C ILE A 184 2.59 -19.60 4.24
N ALA A 185 2.14 -19.70 2.98
CA ALA A 185 3.02 -19.95 1.84
C ALA A 185 4.04 -18.82 1.65
N LEU A 186 3.62 -17.55 1.72
CA LEU A 186 4.51 -16.39 1.63
C LEU A 186 5.53 -16.36 2.78
N ARG A 187 5.11 -16.67 4.00
CA ARG A 187 6.00 -16.77 5.16
C ARG A 187 7.05 -17.87 4.96
N ASN A 188 6.64 -19.06 4.51
CA ASN A 188 7.55 -20.18 4.21
C ASN A 188 8.50 -19.85 3.06
N ALA A 189 8.03 -19.08 2.07
CA ALA A 189 8.84 -18.53 0.99
C ALA A 189 9.85 -17.47 1.47
N ARG A 190 9.79 -17.02 2.74
CA ARG A 190 10.55 -15.89 3.28
C ARG A 190 10.27 -14.60 2.50
N TYR A 191 8.99 -14.33 2.25
CA TYR A 191 8.55 -13.11 1.60
C TYR A 191 8.94 -11.88 2.43
N SER A 192 9.74 -10.99 1.84
CA SER A 192 10.17 -9.74 2.47
C SER A 192 9.53 -8.52 1.84
N GLY A 193 8.67 -8.68 0.82
CA GLY A 193 8.18 -7.57 0.01
C GLY A 193 9.15 -7.16 -1.09
N ALA A 194 8.59 -6.69 -2.21
CA ALA A 194 9.31 -5.95 -3.25
C ALA A 194 8.77 -4.51 -3.32
N PRO A 195 9.64 -3.50 -3.55
CA PRO A 195 11.10 -3.62 -3.50
C PRO A 195 11.57 -4.12 -2.13
N ASN A 196 12.84 -4.51 -1.98
CA ASN A 196 13.37 -5.15 -0.75
C ASN A 196 13.29 -4.24 0.52
N ASP A 197 12.73 -3.05 0.38
CA ASP A 197 12.41 -2.07 1.40
C ASP A 197 10.96 -2.13 1.90
N ALA A 198 10.08 -2.85 1.20
CA ALA A 198 8.71 -3.02 1.60
C ALA A 198 8.66 -3.78 2.94
N ARG A 199 7.94 -3.24 3.93
CA ARG A 199 7.78 -3.89 5.25
C ARG A 199 6.53 -4.76 5.23
N PRO A 200 6.63 -6.10 5.14
CA PRO A 200 5.47 -7.00 5.12
C PRO A 200 4.84 -7.17 6.52
N ASP A 201 5.22 -6.34 7.50
CA ASP A 201 4.80 -6.36 8.90
C ASP A 201 3.29 -6.52 9.06
N ARG A 202 2.49 -5.85 8.20
CA ARG A 202 1.03 -6.00 8.20
C ARG A 202 0.55 -7.40 7.81
N LEU A 203 1.18 -8.02 6.81
CA LEU A 203 0.87 -9.41 6.42
C LEU A 203 1.18 -10.36 7.57
N TYR A 204 2.30 -10.15 8.26
CA TYR A 204 2.69 -10.97 9.39
C TYR A 204 1.79 -10.76 10.61
N ARG A 205 1.37 -9.52 10.89
CA ARG A 205 0.37 -9.20 11.92
C ARG A 205 -0.95 -9.91 11.63
N ASP A 206 -1.43 -9.87 10.38
CA ASP A 206 -2.69 -10.53 9.99
C ASP A 206 -2.57 -12.05 10.11
N LEU A 207 -1.42 -12.63 9.72
CA LEU A 207 -1.15 -14.06 9.92
C LEU A 207 -1.11 -14.45 11.42
N VAL A 208 -0.51 -13.62 12.27
CA VAL A 208 -0.52 -13.82 13.73
C VAL A 208 -1.95 -13.88 14.27
N GLN A 209 -2.82 -12.96 13.82
CA GLN A 209 -4.24 -12.95 14.20
C GLN A 209 -4.91 -14.28 13.79
N MET A 210 -4.78 -14.66 12.52
CA MET A 210 -5.41 -15.87 11.98
C MET A 210 -4.90 -17.16 12.63
N LEU A 211 -3.61 -17.22 13.02
CA LEU A 211 -3.04 -18.33 13.78
C LEU A 211 -3.63 -18.39 15.20
N GLY A 212 -3.78 -17.24 15.86
CA GLY A 212 -4.40 -17.12 17.18
C GLY A 212 -5.83 -17.64 17.20
N GLU A 213 -6.65 -17.21 16.24
CA GLU A 213 -8.03 -17.66 16.04
C GLU A 213 -8.15 -19.18 15.85
N ARG A 214 -7.10 -19.81 15.27
CA ARG A 214 -7.01 -21.25 15.04
C ARG A 214 -6.31 -22.01 16.18
N GLY A 215 -6.01 -21.35 17.30
CA GLY A 215 -5.33 -21.96 18.46
C GLY A 215 -3.86 -22.31 18.24
N ARG A 216 -3.25 -21.85 17.14
CA ARG A 216 -1.84 -22.13 16.76
C ARG A 216 -0.88 -21.11 17.40
N LEU A 217 -0.99 -20.95 18.72
CA LEU A 217 -0.31 -19.87 19.47
C LEU A 217 1.22 -19.92 19.38
N PHE A 218 1.83 -21.10 19.37
CA PHE A 218 3.28 -21.24 19.24
C PHE A 218 3.80 -20.70 17.91
N GLU A 219 3.06 -20.94 16.82
CA GLU A 219 3.43 -20.43 15.50
C GLU A 219 3.17 -18.93 15.40
N ALA A 220 2.09 -18.44 16.01
CA ALA A 220 1.79 -17.02 16.12
C ALA A 220 2.92 -16.28 16.86
N GLU A 221 3.37 -16.82 18.00
CA GLU A 221 4.47 -16.27 18.79
C GLU A 221 5.78 -16.16 18.00
N ALA A 222 6.09 -17.17 17.18
CA ALA A 222 7.31 -17.18 16.35
C ALA A 222 7.32 -16.09 15.26
N LEU A 223 6.17 -15.51 14.91
CA LEU A 223 6.08 -14.44 13.90
C LEU A 223 6.19 -13.03 14.50
N ILE A 224 5.98 -12.87 15.81
CA ILE A 224 6.01 -11.58 16.49
C ILE A 224 7.34 -10.85 16.22
N ASP A 225 8.46 -11.59 16.18
CA ASP A 225 9.79 -11.01 15.96
C ASP A 225 10.02 -10.50 14.53
N LEU A 226 9.13 -10.83 13.59
CA LEU A 226 9.18 -10.35 12.21
C LEU A 226 8.45 -9.00 12.01
N ILE A 227 7.60 -8.60 12.96
CA ILE A 227 6.79 -7.38 12.87
C ILE A 227 7.54 -6.24 13.55
N HIS A 228 8.04 -5.27 12.81
CA HIS A 228 8.89 -4.19 13.34
C HIS A 228 8.16 -2.84 13.44
N ASP A 229 7.04 -2.66 12.76
CA ASP A 229 6.22 -1.46 12.82
C ASP A 229 5.62 -1.28 14.22
N VAL A 230 5.91 -0.12 14.84
CA VAL A 230 5.51 0.19 16.22
C VAL A 230 4.00 0.30 16.37
N ASP A 231 3.29 0.83 15.37
CA ASP A 231 1.84 1.03 15.45
C ASP A 231 1.12 -0.32 15.37
N LEU A 232 1.59 -1.22 14.50
CA LEU A 232 1.07 -2.59 14.43
C LEU A 232 1.35 -3.37 15.72
N MET A 233 2.54 -3.23 16.30
CA MET A 233 2.87 -3.91 17.55
C MET A 233 2.04 -3.36 18.72
N ALA A 234 1.91 -2.04 18.82
CA ALA A 234 1.04 -1.41 19.82
C ALA A 234 -0.41 -1.86 19.65
N GLY A 235 -0.91 -1.96 18.41
CA GLY A 235 -2.24 -2.47 18.07
C GLY A 235 -2.45 -3.90 18.59
N MET A 236 -1.49 -4.80 18.34
CA MET A 236 -1.51 -6.16 18.88
C MET A 236 -1.49 -6.19 20.41
N MET A 237 -0.76 -5.26 21.04
CA MET A 237 -0.69 -5.16 22.48
C MET A 237 -1.97 -4.63 23.14
N VAL A 238 -2.90 -4.04 22.40
CA VAL A 238 -4.17 -3.53 22.96
C VAL A 238 -5.42 -4.24 22.46
N ASP A 239 -5.40 -4.83 21.27
CA ASP A 239 -6.56 -5.48 20.66
C ASP A 239 -6.77 -6.90 21.21
N ARG A 240 -8.00 -7.19 21.67
CA ARG A 240 -8.35 -8.44 22.35
C ARG A 240 -8.24 -9.67 21.45
N ARG A 241 -8.25 -9.50 20.13
CA ARG A 241 -7.96 -10.62 19.19
C ARG A 241 -6.58 -11.22 19.42
N PHE A 242 -5.66 -10.46 20.00
CA PHE A 242 -4.31 -10.90 20.35
C PHE A 242 -4.14 -11.20 21.85
N ALA A 243 -5.22 -11.22 22.63
CA ALA A 243 -5.16 -11.46 24.08
C ALA A 243 -4.39 -12.73 24.50
N PRO A 244 -4.49 -13.87 23.79
CA PRO A 244 -3.67 -15.04 24.10
C PRO A 244 -2.16 -14.82 24.00
N LEU A 245 -1.72 -13.80 23.26
CA LEU A 245 -0.31 -13.45 23.05
C LEU A 245 0.17 -12.31 23.94
N TRP A 246 -0.72 -11.60 24.65
CA TRP A 246 -0.34 -10.42 25.46
C TRP A 246 0.75 -10.71 26.49
N ARG A 247 0.72 -11.86 27.16
CA ARG A 247 1.79 -12.23 28.11
C ARG A 247 3.16 -12.28 27.43
N VAL A 248 3.23 -12.81 26.21
CA VAL A 248 4.47 -12.91 25.44
C VAL A 248 4.91 -11.52 24.97
N LEU A 249 3.98 -10.73 24.44
CA LEU A 249 4.23 -9.36 24.00
C LEU A 249 4.75 -8.49 25.15
N ASP A 250 4.11 -8.55 26.32
CA ASP A 250 4.50 -7.82 27.52
C ASP A 250 5.87 -8.27 28.04
N THR A 251 6.17 -9.57 27.97
CA THR A 251 7.48 -10.11 28.40
C THR A 251 8.60 -9.69 27.45
N LYS A 252 8.35 -9.73 26.14
CA LYS A 252 9.37 -9.43 25.12
C LYS A 252 9.65 -7.94 25.00
N PHE A 253 8.61 -7.12 25.02
CA PHE A 253 8.72 -5.69 24.72
C PHE A 253 8.50 -4.80 25.94
N GLY A 254 8.01 -5.34 27.06
CA GLY A 254 7.58 -4.53 28.18
C GLY A 254 6.37 -3.67 27.83
N THR A 255 6.05 -2.71 28.71
CA THR A 255 4.94 -1.76 28.54
C THR A 255 5.43 -0.35 28.24
N SER A 256 6.66 -0.20 27.75
CA SER A 256 7.24 1.10 27.38
C SER A 256 7.29 1.24 25.86
N ALA A 257 6.95 2.42 25.35
CA ALA A 257 7.09 2.74 23.93
C ALA A 257 8.56 2.72 23.46
N SER A 258 9.54 2.95 24.36
CA SER A 258 10.95 3.06 23.99
C SER A 258 11.51 1.75 23.42
N SER A 259 11.14 0.59 23.97
CA SER A 259 11.62 -0.71 23.47
C SER A 259 11.15 -1.00 22.05
N LEU A 260 9.89 -0.66 21.74
CA LEU A 260 9.30 -0.81 20.42
C LEU A 260 10.02 0.10 19.40
N THR A 261 10.20 1.37 19.75
CA THR A 261 10.82 2.36 18.85
C THR A 261 12.30 2.10 18.60
N ILE A 262 13.06 1.65 19.61
CA ILE A 262 14.48 1.26 19.45
C ILE A 262 14.61 0.11 18.45
N ARG A 263 13.77 -0.93 18.59
CA ARG A 263 13.80 -2.08 17.69
C ARG A 263 13.46 -1.71 16.25
N GLU A 264 12.45 -0.85 16.06
CA GLU A 264 12.11 -0.30 14.74
C GLU A 264 13.31 0.46 14.14
N LEU A 265 13.95 1.33 14.92
CA LEU A 265 15.11 2.12 14.48
C LEU A 265 16.33 1.23 14.16
N GLU A 266 16.60 0.18 14.92
CA GLU A 266 17.68 -0.78 14.63
C GLU A 266 17.41 -1.57 13.35
N PHE A 267 16.16 -1.98 13.12
CA PHE A 267 15.76 -2.66 11.90
C PHE A 267 15.96 -1.76 10.68
N ILE A 268 15.41 -0.55 10.69
CA ILE A 268 15.50 0.34 9.52
C ILE A 268 16.95 0.76 9.23
N ASN A 269 17.77 0.95 10.27
CA ASN A 269 19.19 1.23 10.13
C ASN A 269 19.93 0.11 9.36
N ARG A 270 19.69 -1.16 9.75
CA ARG A 270 20.30 -2.32 9.07
C ARG A 270 19.79 -2.47 7.64
N THR A 271 18.49 -2.39 7.43
CA THR A 271 17.88 -2.62 6.12
C THR A 271 18.27 -1.53 5.11
N ARG A 272 18.42 -0.27 5.55
CA ARG A 272 18.86 0.83 4.68
C ARG A 272 20.31 0.69 4.23
N GLN A 273 21.18 0.02 4.99
CA GLN A 273 22.59 -0.18 4.57
C GLN A 273 22.70 -0.89 3.22
N ASN A 274 21.75 -1.79 2.93
CA ASN A 274 21.66 -2.54 1.67
C ASN A 274 20.77 -1.88 0.61
N ASN A 275 20.05 -0.80 0.96
CA ASN A 275 19.06 -0.13 0.11
C ASN A 275 19.20 1.40 0.19
N ARG A 276 20.44 1.92 0.12
CA ARG A 276 20.74 3.34 0.41
C ARG A 276 20.03 4.35 -0.51
N SER A 277 19.69 3.95 -1.73
CA SER A 277 19.00 4.79 -2.72
C SER A 277 17.47 4.70 -2.64
N SER A 278 16.90 3.84 -1.80
CA SER A 278 15.46 3.75 -1.66
C SER A 278 14.92 4.98 -0.92
N LEU A 279 14.14 5.80 -1.63
CA LEU A 279 13.43 6.94 -1.04
C LEU A 279 12.36 6.47 -0.05
N GLY A 280 11.72 5.32 -0.30
CA GLY A 280 10.81 4.67 0.64
C GLY A 280 11.46 4.37 2.00
N MET A 281 12.68 3.83 1.99
CA MET A 281 13.48 3.58 3.20
C MET A 281 13.96 4.86 3.86
N VAL A 282 14.37 5.86 3.07
CA VAL A 282 14.77 7.15 3.61
C VAL A 282 13.60 7.77 4.37
N ARG A 283 12.42 7.86 3.74
CA ARG A 283 11.20 8.35 4.35
C ARG A 283 10.86 7.61 5.64
N GLN A 284 10.85 6.27 5.61
CA GLN A 284 10.53 5.47 6.79
C GLN A 284 11.56 5.71 7.91
N HIS A 285 12.84 5.81 7.59
CA HIS A 285 13.86 6.08 8.59
C HIS A 285 13.73 7.49 9.18
N MET A 286 13.36 8.50 8.38
CA MET A 286 13.03 9.83 8.91
C MET A 286 11.88 9.77 9.92
N LYS A 287 10.79 9.07 9.57
CA LYS A 287 9.64 8.84 10.45
C LYS A 287 10.06 8.16 11.77
N ASP A 288 10.88 7.13 11.70
CA ASP A 288 11.35 6.37 12.88
C ASP A 288 12.29 7.21 13.77
N LEU A 289 13.19 8.00 13.17
CA LEU A 289 14.05 8.94 13.88
C LEU A 289 13.22 9.98 14.64
N ARG A 290 12.22 10.58 14.00
CA ARG A 290 11.31 11.54 14.63
C ARG A 290 10.54 10.92 15.79
N ARG A 291 9.98 9.72 15.60
CA ARG A 291 9.30 8.96 16.65
C ARG A 291 10.20 8.68 17.85
N HIS A 292 11.49 8.45 17.63
CA HIS A 292 12.47 8.24 18.68
C HIS A 292 13.03 9.54 19.29
N GLY A 293 12.51 10.71 18.92
CA GLY A 293 12.97 11.99 19.44
C GLY A 293 14.29 12.48 18.86
N LEU A 294 14.63 12.06 17.64
CA LEU A 294 15.84 12.47 16.91
C LEU A 294 15.51 13.30 15.65
N PRO A 295 14.72 14.39 15.74
CA PRO A 295 14.27 15.13 14.57
C PRO A 295 15.40 15.81 13.80
N GLN A 296 16.50 16.20 14.46
CA GLN A 296 17.69 16.76 13.79
C GLN A 296 18.31 15.76 12.81
N GLN A 297 18.40 14.48 13.18
CA GLN A 297 18.94 13.45 12.29
C GLN A 297 17.98 13.17 11.13
N ALA A 298 16.67 13.21 11.37
CA ALA A 298 15.66 13.09 10.32
C ALA A 298 15.74 14.26 9.32
N ALA A 299 15.87 15.50 9.82
CA ALA A 299 16.01 16.69 8.99
C ALA A 299 17.30 16.68 8.17
N GLN A 300 18.43 16.27 8.75
CA GLN A 300 19.69 16.09 8.01
C GLN A 300 19.54 15.07 6.88
N LEU A 301 18.89 13.94 7.16
CA LEU A 301 18.68 12.88 6.18
C LEU A 301 17.77 13.34 5.01
N GLY A 302 16.64 13.97 5.32
CA GLY A 302 15.72 14.49 4.31
C GLY A 302 16.32 15.66 3.52
N GLY A 303 16.99 16.58 4.21
CA GLY A 303 17.67 17.73 3.60
C GLY A 303 18.77 17.30 2.63
N ALA A 304 19.55 16.27 2.95
CA ALA A 304 20.55 15.72 2.04
C ALA A 304 19.93 15.19 0.74
N VAL A 305 18.77 14.51 0.82
CA VAL A 305 18.02 14.11 -0.38
C VAL A 305 17.55 15.33 -1.14
N MET A 306 16.80 16.24 -0.50
CA MET A 306 16.21 17.39 -1.16
C MET A 306 17.24 18.34 -1.81
N ASN A 307 18.44 18.48 -1.22
CA ASN A 307 19.53 19.27 -1.79
C ASN A 307 20.16 18.63 -3.04
N SER A 308 19.96 17.32 -3.23
CA SER A 308 20.47 16.58 -4.39
C SER A 308 19.45 16.47 -5.53
N VAL A 309 18.20 16.90 -5.29
CA VAL A 309 17.11 16.80 -6.27
C VAL A 309 17.31 17.83 -7.37
N GLU A 310 17.38 17.37 -8.62
CA GLU A 310 17.39 18.25 -9.78
C GLU A 310 16.04 18.94 -9.98
N SER A 311 16.06 20.15 -10.53
CA SER A 311 14.84 20.89 -10.86
C SER A 311 13.95 20.07 -11.80
N GLY A 312 12.69 19.85 -11.41
CA GLY A 312 11.70 19.12 -12.20
C GLY A 312 11.60 17.61 -11.90
N ALA A 313 12.50 17.02 -11.11
CA ALA A 313 12.45 15.59 -10.77
C ALA A 313 11.16 15.18 -10.02
N ILE A 314 10.54 16.12 -9.29
CA ILE A 314 9.26 15.91 -8.59
C ILE A 314 8.11 15.59 -9.57
N GLY A 315 8.15 16.13 -10.79
CA GLY A 315 7.13 15.87 -11.83
C GLY A 315 7.36 14.58 -12.63
N GLN A 316 8.44 13.85 -12.36
CA GLN A 316 8.81 12.64 -13.10
C GLN A 316 8.30 11.36 -12.41
N VAL A 317 8.42 10.22 -13.11
CA VAL A 317 8.14 8.89 -12.53
C VAL A 317 9.04 8.67 -11.30
N GLY A 318 8.44 8.33 -10.16
CA GLY A 318 9.15 8.23 -8.87
C GLY A 318 9.21 9.53 -8.07
N GLY A 319 8.80 10.66 -8.65
CA GLY A 319 8.70 11.95 -7.95
C GLY A 319 7.74 11.95 -6.75
N SER A 320 6.77 11.01 -6.72
CA SER A 320 5.88 10.83 -5.57
C SER A 320 6.62 10.48 -4.28
N ASP A 321 7.72 9.71 -4.35
CA ASP A 321 8.49 9.39 -3.15
C ASP A 321 9.29 10.60 -2.65
N LEU A 322 9.76 11.46 -3.55
CA LEU A 322 10.37 12.74 -3.19
C LEU A 322 9.37 13.66 -2.47
N LEU A 323 8.11 13.71 -2.93
CA LEU A 323 7.05 14.45 -2.23
C LEU A 323 6.85 13.95 -0.80
N TRP A 324 6.93 12.65 -0.57
CA TRP A 324 6.83 12.09 0.77
C TRP A 324 8.07 12.34 1.64
N VAL A 325 9.28 12.33 1.05
CA VAL A 325 10.50 12.73 1.76
C VAL A 325 10.44 14.20 2.18
N ALA A 326 10.00 15.09 1.29
CA ALA A 326 9.80 16.50 1.62
C ALA A 326 8.76 16.70 2.73
N ASN A 327 7.70 15.90 2.73
CA ASN A 327 6.69 15.90 3.78
C ASN A 327 7.26 15.49 5.15
N GLU A 328 8.05 14.41 5.21
CA GLU A 328 8.73 14.02 6.46
C GLU A 328 9.80 15.04 6.89
N LEU A 329 10.45 15.71 5.95
CA LEU A 329 11.40 16.79 6.25
C LEU A 329 10.67 17.97 6.91
N ALA A 330 9.53 18.38 6.36
CA ALA A 330 8.72 19.45 6.95
C ALA A 330 8.27 19.10 8.37
N TYR A 331 7.87 17.86 8.62
CA TYR A 331 7.55 17.45 9.99
C TYR A 331 8.76 17.38 10.92
N ALA A 332 9.94 16.97 10.41
CA ALA A 332 11.17 17.02 11.19
C ALA A 332 11.53 18.47 11.58
N LEU A 333 11.31 19.43 10.68
CA LEU A 333 11.49 20.86 10.94
C LEU A 333 10.52 21.37 12.02
N LEU A 334 9.24 20.98 11.95
CA LEU A 334 8.27 21.30 13.01
C LEU A 334 8.69 20.73 14.37
N ASP A 335 9.18 19.48 14.39
CA ASP A 335 9.67 18.83 15.61
C ASP A 335 10.91 19.51 16.23
N MET A 336 11.59 20.39 15.47
CA MET A 336 12.70 21.23 15.91
C MET A 336 12.29 22.70 16.13
N GLU A 337 10.99 23.00 16.08
CA GLU A 337 10.43 24.35 16.18
C GLU A 337 10.84 25.29 15.04
N GLU A 338 11.35 24.75 13.91
CA GLU A 338 11.67 25.52 12.70
C GLU A 338 10.43 25.72 11.81
N VAL A 339 9.39 26.34 12.39
CA VAL A 339 8.04 26.42 11.82
C VAL A 339 8.01 27.10 10.45
N ASP A 340 8.70 28.23 10.29
CA ASP A 340 8.67 28.98 9.02
C ASP A 340 9.36 28.21 7.88
N ALA A 341 10.42 27.44 8.19
CA ALA A 341 11.09 26.59 7.21
C ALA A 341 10.17 25.45 6.75
N ALA A 342 9.46 24.81 7.69
CA ALA A 342 8.49 23.76 7.38
C ALA A 342 7.34 24.26 6.49
N ILE A 343 6.75 25.41 6.84
CA ILE A 343 5.68 26.05 6.06
C ILE A 343 6.19 26.43 4.67
N SER A 344 7.39 27.01 4.57
CA SER A 344 7.97 27.40 3.28
C SER A 344 8.17 26.20 2.36
N LEU A 345 8.76 25.11 2.89
CA LEU A 345 9.00 23.88 2.13
C LEU A 345 7.70 23.29 1.56
N LEU A 346 6.70 23.07 2.42
CA LEU A 346 5.43 22.49 1.96
C LEU A 346 4.57 23.45 1.16
N GLY A 347 4.64 24.75 1.44
CA GLY A 347 3.92 25.77 0.66
C GLY A 347 4.40 25.85 -0.78
N GLN A 348 5.71 25.72 -1.01
CA GLN A 348 6.27 25.64 -2.37
C GLN A 348 5.73 24.42 -3.14
N LEU A 349 5.64 23.26 -2.48
CA LEU A 349 5.07 22.06 -3.11
C LEU A 349 3.56 22.19 -3.33
N ALA A 350 2.82 22.67 -2.32
CA ALA A 350 1.37 22.80 -2.39
C ALA A 350 0.89 23.78 -3.46
N GLY A 351 1.74 24.76 -3.83
CA GLY A 351 1.49 25.70 -4.92
C GLY A 351 1.69 25.12 -6.33
N LEU A 352 2.18 23.89 -6.47
CA LEU A 352 2.31 23.22 -7.77
C LEU A 352 0.94 22.75 -8.29
N ASP A 353 0.82 22.58 -9.61
CA ASP A 353 -0.40 22.06 -10.25
C ASP A 353 -0.50 20.53 -10.05
N PRO A 354 -1.51 20.01 -9.31
CA PRO A 354 -1.65 18.58 -9.08
C PRO A 354 -1.97 17.77 -10.34
N LYS A 355 -2.35 18.43 -11.46
CA LYS A 355 -2.48 17.77 -12.77
C LYS A 355 -1.13 17.47 -13.43
N GLN A 356 -0.11 18.25 -13.08
CA GLN A 356 1.25 18.11 -13.61
C GLN A 356 2.16 17.28 -12.71
N VAL A 357 1.81 17.16 -11.42
CA VAL A 357 2.58 16.43 -10.42
C VAL A 357 1.73 15.32 -9.80
N PRO A 358 1.81 14.08 -10.33
CA PRO A 358 1.08 12.94 -9.78
C PRO A 358 1.39 12.72 -8.30
N GLY A 359 0.33 12.55 -7.49
CA GLY A 359 0.44 12.29 -6.05
C GLY A 359 0.51 13.53 -5.15
N LEU A 360 0.57 14.74 -5.72
CA LEU A 360 0.67 16.00 -4.97
C LEU A 360 -0.48 16.28 -4.00
N VAL A 361 -1.67 15.74 -4.28
CA VAL A 361 -2.90 15.95 -3.48
C VAL A 361 -2.66 15.73 -1.98
N ASN A 362 -1.86 14.72 -1.62
CA ASN A 362 -1.57 14.41 -0.21
C ASN A 362 -0.77 15.53 0.47
N GLN A 363 0.21 16.12 -0.23
CA GLN A 363 1.05 17.20 0.29
C GLN A 363 0.23 18.49 0.43
N GLN A 364 -0.71 18.77 -0.46
CA GLN A 364 -1.63 19.91 -0.33
C GLN A 364 -2.54 19.77 0.90
N ILE A 365 -3.11 18.59 1.13
CA ILE A 365 -3.90 18.30 2.34
C ILE A 365 -3.03 18.43 3.59
N ASN A 366 -1.81 17.88 3.57
CA ASN A 366 -0.90 17.93 4.70
C ASN A 366 -0.44 19.35 5.04
N TYR A 367 -0.17 20.16 4.02
CA TYR A 367 0.16 21.57 4.18
C TYR A 367 -0.98 22.34 4.87
N ALA A 368 -2.21 22.18 4.37
CA ALA A 368 -3.38 22.79 4.99
C ALA A 368 -3.62 22.30 6.43
N GLY A 369 -3.42 21.01 6.69
CA GLY A 369 -3.51 20.42 8.04
C GLY A 369 -2.47 20.98 9.01
N ILE A 370 -1.24 21.20 8.56
CA ILE A 370 -0.20 21.87 9.36
C ILE A 370 -0.57 23.32 9.66
N LEU A 371 -1.04 24.08 8.66
CA LEU A 371 -1.48 25.47 8.86
C LEU A 371 -2.60 25.56 9.90
N MET A 372 -3.58 24.66 9.82
CA MET A 372 -4.66 24.55 10.80
C MET A 372 -4.11 24.23 12.20
N GLY A 373 -3.21 23.24 12.30
CA GLY A 373 -2.58 22.85 13.56
C GLY A 373 -1.80 23.99 14.24
N LEU A 374 -1.17 24.85 13.44
CA LEU A 374 -0.43 26.04 13.87
C LEU A 374 -1.33 27.26 14.16
N GLY A 375 -2.66 27.10 14.10
CA GLY A 375 -3.62 28.19 14.33
C GLY A 375 -3.76 29.19 13.18
N ARG A 376 -3.19 28.90 12.00
CA ARG A 376 -3.29 29.74 10.79
C ARG A 376 -4.55 29.38 9.99
N PHE A 377 -5.71 29.49 10.64
CA PHE A 377 -6.98 28.94 10.16
C PHE A 377 -7.43 29.51 8.81
N GLU A 378 -7.32 30.82 8.59
CA GLU A 378 -7.63 31.44 7.29
C GLU A 378 -6.74 30.90 6.17
N SER A 379 -5.43 30.77 6.43
CA SER A 379 -4.49 30.20 5.46
C SER A 379 -4.80 28.74 5.16
N ALA A 380 -5.20 27.97 6.17
CA ALA A 380 -5.63 26.58 5.98
C ALA A 380 -6.90 26.47 5.12
N LEU A 381 -7.89 27.35 5.32
CA LEU A 381 -9.10 27.41 4.50
C LEU A 381 -8.80 27.76 3.03
N ASN A 382 -7.80 28.60 2.79
CA ASN A 382 -7.35 28.93 1.44
C ASN A 382 -6.54 27.80 0.79
N ALA A 383 -5.75 27.06 1.57
CA ALA A 383 -4.87 26.01 1.07
C ALA A 383 -5.59 24.69 0.81
N ALA A 384 -6.54 24.28 1.66
CA ALA A 384 -7.17 22.96 1.57
C ALA A 384 -7.88 22.69 0.22
N PRO A 385 -8.61 23.65 -0.39
CA PRO A 385 -9.27 23.44 -1.68
C PRO A 385 -8.31 23.22 -2.86
N LEU A 386 -7.02 23.57 -2.74
CA LEU A 386 -6.04 23.32 -3.81
C LEU A 386 -5.91 21.83 -4.14
N ALA A 387 -6.09 20.97 -3.14
CA ALA A 387 -6.10 19.51 -3.30
C ALA A 387 -7.26 19.01 -4.18
N GLU A 388 -8.38 19.74 -4.25
CA GLU A 388 -9.54 19.38 -5.07
C GLU A 388 -9.33 19.66 -6.56
N MET A 389 -8.26 20.37 -6.93
CA MET A 389 -7.88 20.57 -8.34
C MET A 389 -7.26 19.32 -8.97
N GLY A 390 -6.84 18.34 -8.14
CA GLY A 390 -6.33 17.04 -8.56
C GLY A 390 -7.35 15.91 -8.42
N ALA A 391 -6.92 14.68 -8.69
CA ALA A 391 -7.72 13.47 -8.46
C ALA A 391 -7.74 13.12 -6.96
N VAL A 392 -8.54 13.85 -6.18
CA VAL A 392 -8.69 13.61 -4.74
C VAL A 392 -9.66 12.45 -4.48
N SER A 393 -9.16 11.43 -3.78
CA SER A 393 -10.01 10.32 -3.33
C SER A 393 -11.08 10.81 -2.35
N ARG A 394 -12.18 10.08 -2.24
CA ARG A 394 -13.23 10.34 -1.25
C ARG A 394 -12.70 10.39 0.20
N TYR A 395 -11.70 9.56 0.49
CA TYR A 395 -11.00 9.56 1.77
C TYR A 395 -10.25 10.88 2.03
N GLY A 396 -9.58 11.42 1.02
CA GLY A 396 -8.89 12.71 1.08
C GLY A 396 -9.84 13.90 1.22
N GLN A 397 -10.98 13.87 0.52
CA GLN A 397 -12.02 14.91 0.66
C GLN A 397 -12.51 15.06 2.11
N PHE A 398 -12.55 13.97 2.88
CA PHE A 398 -12.93 14.03 4.30
C PHE A 398 -11.90 14.78 5.14
N PHE A 399 -10.60 14.68 4.84
CA PHE A 399 -9.60 15.50 5.52
C PHE A 399 -9.73 16.98 5.16
N ILE A 400 -9.99 17.31 3.88
CA ILE A 400 -10.25 18.69 3.45
C ILE A 400 -11.43 19.29 4.23
N ARG A 401 -12.53 18.53 4.35
CA ARG A 401 -13.70 18.93 5.13
C ARG A 401 -13.40 19.06 6.62
N GLN A 402 -12.65 18.13 7.20
CA GLN A 402 -12.26 18.21 8.61
C GLN A 402 -11.41 19.47 8.88
N ILE A 403 -10.49 19.82 7.98
CA ILE A 403 -9.71 21.06 8.07
C ILE A 403 -10.66 22.27 8.04
N ALA A 404 -11.64 22.28 7.13
CA ALA A 404 -12.62 23.35 7.05
C ALA A 404 -13.47 23.48 8.34
N VAL A 405 -13.97 22.36 8.89
CA VAL A 405 -14.73 22.36 10.16
C VAL A 405 -13.92 23.01 11.27
N CYS A 406 -12.69 22.55 11.48
CA CYS A 406 -11.85 23.05 12.57
C CYS A 406 -11.46 24.51 12.39
N SER A 407 -11.09 24.92 11.17
CA SER A 407 -10.75 26.32 10.89
C SER A 407 -11.94 27.27 11.03
N TYR A 408 -13.12 26.90 10.51
CA TYR A 408 -14.31 27.74 10.63
C TYR A 408 -14.73 27.91 12.09
N GLU A 409 -14.71 26.83 12.88
CA GLU A 409 -15.03 26.91 14.30
C GLU A 409 -14.05 27.80 15.06
N ALA A 410 -12.75 27.66 14.79
CA ALA A 410 -11.74 28.47 15.45
C ALA A 410 -11.79 29.97 15.08
N LEU A 411 -12.37 30.31 13.92
CA LEU A 411 -12.64 31.69 13.48
C LEU A 411 -13.99 32.24 13.98
N GLY A 412 -14.76 31.45 14.74
CA GLY A 412 -16.10 31.82 15.22
C GLY A 412 -17.20 31.73 14.16
N GLU A 413 -16.94 31.07 13.02
CA GLU A 413 -17.88 30.89 11.92
C GLU A 413 -18.69 29.59 12.05
N HIS A 414 -19.36 29.42 13.19
CA HIS A 414 -19.98 28.15 13.61
C HIS A 414 -20.92 27.52 12.56
N GLU A 415 -21.79 28.31 11.93
CA GLU A 415 -22.72 27.82 10.90
C GLU A 415 -22.00 27.19 9.69
N LYS A 416 -20.87 27.77 9.27
CA LYS A 416 -20.05 27.21 8.19
C LYS A 416 -19.36 25.93 8.63
N ALA A 417 -18.93 25.86 9.89
CA ALA A 417 -18.36 24.66 10.46
C ALA A 417 -19.38 23.51 10.51
N LEU A 418 -20.63 23.77 10.91
CA LEU A 418 -21.72 22.79 10.86
C LEU A 418 -22.03 22.33 9.43
N ALA A 419 -22.06 23.26 8.46
CA ALA A 419 -22.27 22.92 7.06
C ALA A 419 -21.14 22.03 6.51
N ALA A 420 -19.89 22.30 6.87
CA ALA A 420 -18.74 21.47 6.49
C ALA A 420 -18.76 20.08 7.16
N LEU A 421 -19.31 19.98 8.37
CA LEU A 421 -19.40 18.73 9.13
C LEU A 421 -20.45 17.76 8.55
N GLY A 422 -21.57 18.24 8.03
CA GLY A 422 -22.70 17.40 7.58
C GLY A 422 -22.28 16.17 6.77
N PRO A 423 -21.51 16.34 5.67
CA PRO A 423 -21.06 15.22 4.85
C PRO A 423 -20.12 14.22 5.55
N LEU A 424 -19.38 14.66 6.59
CA LEU A 424 -18.59 13.77 7.43
C LEU A 424 -19.49 12.90 8.32
N GLN A 425 -20.56 13.49 8.88
CA GLN A 425 -21.52 12.76 9.72
C GLN A 425 -22.40 11.78 8.95
N ASP A 426 -22.71 12.08 7.68
CA ASP A 426 -23.51 11.19 6.84
C ASP A 426 -22.81 9.84 6.59
N GLN A 427 -21.48 9.86 6.42
CA GLN A 427 -20.71 8.66 6.08
C GLN A 427 -19.41 8.58 6.88
N PRO A 428 -19.53 8.45 8.22
CA PRO A 428 -18.45 8.72 9.14
C PRO A 428 -17.37 7.63 9.12
N LEU A 429 -17.60 6.51 8.45
CA LEU A 429 -16.63 5.41 8.32
C LEU A 429 -15.80 5.46 7.03
N ILE A 430 -16.04 6.42 6.13
CA ILE A 430 -15.16 6.64 4.97
C ILE A 430 -13.79 7.07 5.46
N ASN A 431 -13.75 8.11 6.31
CA ASN A 431 -12.56 8.54 7.02
C ASN A 431 -12.95 8.78 8.49
N PRO A 432 -12.90 7.72 9.33
CA PRO A 432 -13.36 7.79 10.70
C PRO A 432 -12.50 8.72 11.57
N ARG A 433 -11.23 8.89 11.22
CA ARG A 433 -10.30 9.79 11.91
C ARG A 433 -10.65 11.25 11.63
N ALA A 434 -10.83 11.63 10.36
CA ALA A 434 -11.23 12.99 10.00
C ALA A 434 -12.57 13.36 10.66
N THR A 435 -13.53 12.44 10.66
CA THR A 435 -14.83 12.65 11.32
C THR A 435 -14.69 12.82 12.83
N GLN A 436 -13.86 11.99 13.49
CA GLN A 436 -13.59 12.11 14.92
C GLN A 436 -13.02 13.48 15.28
N ILE A 437 -12.00 13.94 14.55
CA ILE A 437 -11.34 15.23 14.79
C ILE A 437 -12.33 16.38 14.55
N ALA A 438 -13.13 16.34 13.48
CA ALA A 438 -14.12 17.36 13.18
C ALA A 438 -15.18 17.52 14.29
N LEU A 439 -15.67 16.39 14.84
CA LEU A 439 -16.60 16.41 15.98
C LEU A 439 -15.96 17.06 17.21
N LEU A 440 -14.69 16.74 17.48
CA LEU A 440 -13.97 17.31 18.61
C LEU A 440 -13.64 18.79 18.39
N CYS A 441 -13.36 19.25 17.18
CA CYS A 441 -13.16 20.68 16.93
C CYS A 441 -14.37 21.53 17.34
N LEU A 442 -15.58 20.98 17.16
CA LEU A 442 -16.86 21.60 17.54
C LEU A 442 -17.29 21.33 18.99
N ASP A 443 -16.41 20.78 19.82
CA ASP A 443 -16.70 20.39 21.21
C ASP A 443 -17.85 19.37 21.36
N ARG A 444 -18.19 18.64 20.29
CA ARG A 444 -19.27 17.61 20.27
C ARG A 444 -18.77 16.30 20.85
N THR A 445 -18.24 16.34 22.08
CA THR A 445 -17.54 15.23 22.74
C THR A 445 -18.43 13.98 22.89
N ASP A 446 -19.73 14.13 23.17
CA ASP A 446 -20.63 12.99 23.28
C ASP A 446 -20.85 12.27 21.94
N GLU A 447 -21.00 13.00 20.84
CA GLU A 447 -21.09 12.42 19.51
C GLU A 447 -19.75 11.83 19.06
N GLY A 448 -18.65 12.47 19.45
CA GLY A 448 -17.31 11.93 19.32
C GLY A 448 -17.16 10.59 20.04
N ALA A 449 -17.74 10.45 21.24
CA ALA A 449 -17.74 9.20 21.99
C ALA A 449 -18.56 8.13 21.27
N ASP A 450 -19.76 8.44 20.80
CA ASP A 450 -20.60 7.50 20.04
C ASP A 450 -19.92 7.06 18.72
N GLN A 451 -19.22 7.98 18.05
CA GLN A 451 -18.43 7.65 16.86
C GLN A 451 -17.24 6.73 17.19
N LEU A 452 -16.53 6.98 18.28
CA LEU A 452 -15.42 6.13 18.70
C LEU A 452 -15.90 4.73 19.09
N VAL A 453 -17.04 4.63 19.78
CA VAL A 453 -17.69 3.34 20.08
C VAL A 453 -18.00 2.57 18.78
N ARG A 454 -18.62 3.22 17.78
CA ARG A 454 -18.89 2.59 16.47
C ARG A 454 -17.61 2.08 15.81
N ARG A 455 -16.51 2.84 15.89
CA ARG A 455 -15.21 2.43 15.33
C ARG A 455 -14.62 1.22 16.06
N LEU A 456 -14.77 1.14 17.39
CA LEU A 456 -14.32 0.01 18.21
C LEU A 456 -15.12 -1.26 17.93
N GLU A 457 -16.43 -1.13 17.68
CA GLU A 457 -17.31 -2.24 17.33
C GLU A 457 -17.00 -2.80 15.94
N ASN A 458 -16.59 -1.96 14.99
CA ASN A 458 -16.25 -2.37 13.62
C ASN A 458 -14.81 -2.88 13.49
N GLU A 459 -14.65 -4.14 13.11
CA GLU A 459 -13.35 -4.83 13.01
C GLU A 459 -12.32 -4.14 12.11
N ARG A 460 -12.79 -3.48 11.04
CA ARG A 460 -11.94 -2.80 10.05
C ARG A 460 -11.33 -1.50 10.60
N THR A 461 -12.00 -0.87 11.56
CA THR A 461 -11.56 0.41 12.15
C THR A 461 -11.12 0.26 13.61
N ARG A 462 -11.35 -0.91 14.21
CA ARG A 462 -11.10 -1.18 15.63
C ARG A 462 -9.66 -0.94 16.05
N GLU A 463 -8.69 -1.43 15.29
CA GLU A 463 -7.27 -1.26 15.63
C GLU A 463 -6.89 0.22 15.68
N ASP A 464 -7.24 0.99 14.65
CA ASP A 464 -6.99 2.44 14.59
C ASP A 464 -7.70 3.19 15.73
N ALA A 465 -8.92 2.77 16.10
CA ALA A 465 -9.64 3.33 17.24
C ALA A 465 -9.00 3.00 18.59
N LEU A 466 -8.48 1.79 18.76
CA LEU A 466 -7.74 1.40 19.97
C LEU A 466 -6.41 2.15 20.08
N LEU A 467 -5.71 2.36 18.95
CA LEU A 467 -4.50 3.16 18.91
C LEU A 467 -4.76 4.63 19.28
N ALA A 468 -5.86 5.23 18.81
CA ALA A 468 -6.26 6.58 19.21
C ALA A 468 -6.57 6.71 20.71
N LEU A 469 -6.90 5.60 21.40
CA LEU A 469 -7.11 5.59 22.84
C LEU A 469 -5.80 5.52 23.65
N LEU A 470 -4.67 5.18 23.01
CA LEU A 470 -3.36 5.34 23.64
C LEU A 470 -3.11 6.81 23.90
N LYS A 471 -2.48 7.13 25.03
CA LYS A 471 -2.10 8.51 25.35
C LYS A 471 -0.82 8.86 24.59
N PRO A 472 -0.83 9.85 23.67
CA PRO A 472 0.38 10.26 22.98
C PRO A 472 1.37 10.95 23.92
N ASP A 473 2.66 10.89 23.58
CA ASP A 473 3.66 11.80 24.14
C ASP A 473 3.56 13.13 23.42
N LEU A 474 3.11 14.17 24.13
CA LEU A 474 2.96 15.53 23.59
C LEU A 474 3.95 16.52 24.22
N SER A 475 5.02 16.04 24.84
CA SER A 475 6.01 16.88 25.53
C SER A 475 6.65 17.96 24.63
N PHE A 476 6.58 17.79 23.31
CA PHE A 476 7.14 18.69 22.29
C PHE A 476 6.08 19.51 21.53
N VAL A 477 4.78 19.27 21.77
CA VAL A 477 3.69 20.02 21.12
C VAL A 477 3.29 21.19 22.01
N GLN A 478 3.41 22.41 21.50
CA GLN A 478 3.16 23.64 22.27
C GLN A 478 2.00 24.47 21.69
N GLU A 479 1.50 24.07 20.53
CA GLU A 479 0.47 24.77 19.79
C GLU A 479 -0.89 24.72 20.53
N PRO A 480 -1.51 25.88 20.84
CA PRO A 480 -2.74 25.94 21.62
C PRO A 480 -3.90 25.10 21.04
N PHE A 481 -4.04 25.07 19.71
CA PHE A 481 -5.08 24.28 19.05
C PHE A 481 -4.94 22.78 19.35
N PHE A 482 -3.73 22.25 19.30
CA PHE A 482 -3.46 20.84 19.60
C PHE A 482 -3.75 20.51 21.06
N LEU A 483 -3.41 21.41 21.99
CA LEU A 483 -3.70 21.22 23.42
C LEU A 483 -5.20 21.15 23.69
N VAL A 484 -6.00 22.04 23.08
CA VAL A 484 -7.47 21.99 23.20
C VAL A 484 -8.02 20.69 22.63
N LEU A 485 -7.56 20.27 21.46
CA LEU A 485 -8.01 19.02 20.85
C LEU A 485 -7.61 17.80 21.70
N GLN A 486 -6.42 17.82 22.29
CA GLN A 486 -5.97 16.78 23.21
C GLN A 486 -6.84 16.70 24.47
N ASP A 487 -7.19 17.82 25.08
CA ASP A 487 -8.08 17.84 26.26
C ASP A 487 -9.43 17.18 25.94
N ARG A 488 -9.95 17.43 24.74
CA ARG A 488 -11.19 16.80 24.24
C ARG A 488 -11.00 15.30 23.97
N PHE A 489 -9.86 14.88 23.42
CA PHE A 489 -9.53 13.46 23.32
C PHE A 489 -9.38 12.78 24.69
N ASP A 490 -8.79 13.45 25.68
CA ASP A 490 -8.71 12.96 27.05
C ASP A 490 -10.09 12.83 27.70
N ALA A 491 -11.03 13.73 27.36
CA ALA A 491 -12.42 13.58 27.76
C ALA A 491 -13.08 12.34 27.11
N LEU A 492 -12.80 12.04 25.84
CA LEU A 492 -13.24 10.80 25.19
C LEU A 492 -12.67 9.56 25.86
N ARG A 493 -11.36 9.53 26.16
CA ARG A 493 -10.68 8.40 26.84
C ARG A 493 -11.30 8.12 28.22
N LYS A 494 -11.81 9.16 28.90
CA LYS A 494 -12.48 9.08 30.20
C LYS A 494 -13.99 8.83 30.10
N ASN A 495 -14.59 8.89 28.92
CA ASN A 495 -16.02 8.70 28.74
C ASN A 495 -16.44 7.25 29.09
N PRO A 496 -17.41 7.03 30.00
CA PRO A 496 -17.80 5.67 30.40
C PRO A 496 -18.25 4.76 29.26
N LYS A 497 -18.89 5.29 28.21
CA LYS A 497 -19.29 4.51 27.03
C LYS A 497 -18.06 4.01 26.27
N VAL A 498 -17.07 4.87 26.10
CA VAL A 498 -15.81 4.56 25.40
C VAL A 498 -14.99 3.55 26.19
N ILE A 499 -14.84 3.74 27.51
CA ILE A 499 -14.17 2.79 28.41
C ILE A 499 -14.85 1.41 28.30
N SER A 500 -16.18 1.37 28.42
CA SER A 500 -16.93 0.11 28.30
C SER A 500 -16.75 -0.56 26.94
N ALA A 501 -16.77 0.20 25.84
CA ALA A 501 -16.54 -0.33 24.50
C ALA A 501 -15.10 -0.84 24.31
N ARG A 502 -14.10 -0.07 24.75
CA ARG A 502 -12.69 -0.47 24.75
C ARG A 502 -12.50 -1.77 25.52
N ASP A 503 -13.04 -1.86 26.73
CA ASP A 503 -12.89 -3.03 27.59
C ASP A 503 -13.65 -4.26 27.08
N LYS A 504 -14.47 -4.15 26.04
CA LYS A 504 -15.03 -5.31 25.31
C LYS A 504 -14.08 -5.85 24.25
N VAL A 505 -13.35 -4.96 23.55
CA VAL A 505 -12.58 -5.31 22.34
C VAL A 505 -11.07 -5.16 22.50
N GLY A 506 -10.60 -4.71 23.65
CA GLY A 506 -9.18 -4.48 23.93
C GLY A 506 -8.85 -4.42 25.41
N ARG A 507 -7.74 -3.78 25.75
CA ARG A 507 -7.33 -3.46 27.13
C ARG A 507 -6.80 -2.04 27.22
N ASP A 508 -6.76 -1.53 28.44
CA ASP A 508 -6.01 -0.32 28.74
C ASP A 508 -4.51 -0.62 28.76
N LEU A 509 -3.73 0.23 28.11
CA LEU A 509 -2.28 0.13 28.07
C LEU A 509 -1.68 1.52 27.92
N SER A 510 -0.74 1.85 28.79
CA SER A 510 -0.02 3.12 28.71
C SER A 510 1.23 2.96 27.84
N LEU A 511 1.09 3.25 26.54
CA LEU A 511 2.21 3.42 25.62
C LEU A 511 2.28 4.89 25.19
N SER A 512 3.27 5.62 25.72
CA SER A 512 3.50 7.03 25.36
C SER A 512 4.27 7.10 24.04
N LEU A 513 3.54 7.12 22.92
CA LEU A 513 4.13 7.22 21.59
C LEU A 513 4.13 8.67 21.11
N ARG A 514 5.27 9.12 20.58
CA ARG A 514 5.37 10.41 19.90
C ARG A 514 4.52 10.37 18.62
N PRO A 515 3.55 11.29 18.43
CA PRO A 515 2.86 11.42 17.17
C PRO A 515 3.85 11.87 16.09
N ILE A 516 3.61 11.40 14.88
CA ILE A 516 4.52 11.55 13.73
C ILE A 516 3.83 12.25 12.55
N TYR A 517 2.58 12.65 12.72
CA TYR A 517 1.73 13.25 11.70
C TYR A 517 0.72 14.20 12.35
N TRP A 518 0.29 15.24 11.64
CA TRP A 518 -0.60 16.28 12.18
C TRP A 518 -1.99 15.76 12.61
N ALA A 519 -2.46 14.64 12.04
CA ALA A 519 -3.71 13.99 12.44
C ALA A 519 -3.49 12.76 13.35
N ALA A 520 -2.35 12.63 14.01
CA ALA A 520 -2.10 11.55 14.96
C ALA A 520 -2.61 11.97 16.35
N PHE A 521 -3.85 11.61 16.67
CA PHE A 521 -4.50 11.83 17.96
C PHE A 521 -5.12 10.55 18.52
#